data_AF-A0A3D1SBU8-F1
#
_entry.id   AF-A0A3D1SBU8-F1
#
_cell.length_a   1.000
_cell.length_b   1.000
_cell.length_c   1.000
_cell.angle_alpha   90.00
_cell.angle_beta   90.00
_cell.angle_gamma   90.00
#
_symmetry.space_group_name_H-M   'P 1'
#
loop_
_entity.id
_entity.type
_entity.pdbx_description
1 polymer ?
#
loop_
_entity_poly.entity_id
_entity_poly.type
_entity_poly.pdbx_seq_one_letter_code
_entity_poly.pdbx_strand_id
1 'polypeptide(L)'
;LLGYGNYAGYALKNRMAKNEEGVYNLLDQLTRAYGETARQEVKDVEAFAARMEGKPIEIQPWDWSYYSDKLKDDRFDLNDEMTRPYFELENVKKGVFGLATDLYGITFVKNPSTPVYHPEVEAFDVMDANGDFLAVLFTDFHPREGKRSGAWMSSFKSQFVKNGVDSRPHITIVMNFTRPTETKPALLTFDEVETFLHEFGHALHGMLAKSTYETLSGTSVYRDFVELPSQIMENWLVEKEYLDKFAFHYQTGEKMPA
;
A
#
# COMPACT_ATOMS: atom_id res chain seq x y z
N LEU A 1 -34.14 -16.20 -6.56
CA LEU A 1 -34.63 -14.96 -5.92
C LEU A 1 -34.26 -13.70 -6.73
N LEU A 2 -32.99 -13.48 -7.08
CA LEU A 2 -32.55 -12.26 -7.78
C LEU A 2 -32.42 -12.38 -9.32
N GLY A 3 -32.75 -13.53 -9.91
CA GLY A 3 -32.71 -13.75 -11.36
C GLY A 3 -31.36 -14.18 -11.95
N TYR A 4 -30.36 -14.51 -11.13
CA TYR A 4 -29.04 -15.01 -11.56
C TYR A 4 -28.92 -16.52 -11.35
N GLY A 5 -28.14 -17.18 -12.22
CA GLY A 5 -27.91 -18.63 -12.14
C GLY A 5 -27.03 -19.05 -10.97
N ASN A 6 -26.13 -18.17 -10.51
CA ASN A 6 -25.26 -18.39 -9.37
C ASN A 6 -24.89 -17.03 -8.72
N TYR A 7 -24.09 -17.07 -7.65
CA TYR A 7 -23.64 -15.85 -6.97
C TYR A 7 -22.62 -15.03 -7.78
N ALA A 8 -21.76 -15.67 -8.58
CA ALA A 8 -20.76 -14.98 -9.38
C ALA A 8 -21.41 -14.06 -10.44
N GLY A 9 -22.40 -14.56 -11.18
CA GLY A 9 -23.20 -13.76 -12.11
C GLY A 9 -23.90 -12.57 -11.43
N TYR A 10 -24.32 -12.72 -10.17
CA TYR A 10 -24.86 -11.59 -9.39
C TYR A 10 -23.78 -10.58 -8.97
N ALA A 11 -22.67 -11.07 -8.42
CA ALA A 11 -21.60 -10.24 -7.88
C ALA A 11 -20.84 -9.44 -8.96
N LEU A 12 -20.71 -9.99 -10.17
CA LEU A 12 -19.98 -9.40 -11.29
C LEU A 12 -20.78 -8.33 -12.05
N LYS A 13 -22.08 -8.20 -11.80
CA LYS A 13 -22.94 -7.20 -12.47
C LYS A 13 -22.38 -5.78 -12.36
N ASN A 14 -21.86 -5.42 -11.19
CA ASN A 14 -21.31 -4.09 -10.89
C ASN A 14 -19.78 -4.17 -10.72
N ARG A 15 -19.12 -4.84 -11.67
CA ARG A 15 -17.67 -5.04 -11.75
C ARG A 15 -17.23 -4.76 -13.18
N MET A 16 -15.99 -4.32 -13.37
CA MET A 16 -15.38 -4.17 -14.69
C MET A 16 -15.29 -5.47 -15.47
N ALA A 17 -15.08 -6.60 -14.77
CA ALA A 17 -15.03 -7.93 -15.38
C ALA A 17 -16.37 -8.37 -16.00
N LYS A 18 -17.50 -7.78 -15.56
CA LYS A 18 -18.90 -7.98 -16.05
C LYS A 18 -19.49 -9.38 -15.91
N ASN A 19 -18.75 -10.45 -16.18
CA ASN A 19 -19.25 -11.83 -16.19
C ASN A 19 -18.14 -12.86 -15.91
N GLU A 20 -18.55 -14.10 -15.65
CA GLU A 20 -17.65 -15.21 -15.28
C GLU A 20 -16.68 -15.58 -16.41
N GLU A 21 -17.13 -15.53 -17.66
CA GLU A 21 -16.29 -15.85 -18.82
C GLU A 21 -15.09 -14.89 -18.94
N GLY A 22 -15.31 -13.59 -18.75
CA GLY A 22 -14.23 -12.59 -18.73
C GLY A 22 -13.21 -12.84 -17.62
N VAL A 23 -13.68 -13.25 -16.43
CA VAL A 23 -12.81 -13.60 -15.30
C VAL A 23 -11.97 -14.82 -15.64
N TYR A 24 -12.58 -15.92 -16.06
CA TYR A 24 -11.85 -17.16 -16.38
C TYR A 24 -10.89 -16.97 -17.56
N ASN A 25 -11.29 -16.22 -18.59
CA ASN A 25 -10.40 -15.91 -19.71
C ASN A 25 -9.13 -15.17 -19.25
N LEU A 26 -9.25 -14.21 -18.34
CA LEU A 26 -8.09 -13.54 -17.76
C LEU A 26 -7.24 -14.50 -16.94
N LEU A 27 -7.83 -15.26 -16.01
CA LEU A 27 -7.11 -16.21 -15.17
C LEU A 27 -6.37 -17.28 -16.00
N ASP A 28 -6.97 -17.77 -17.07
CA ASP A 28 -6.37 -18.75 -17.97
C ASP A 28 -5.21 -18.16 -18.78
N GLN A 29 -5.29 -16.87 -19.16
CA GLN A 29 -4.19 -16.17 -19.81
C GLN A 29 -3.01 -16.01 -18.85
N LEU A 30 -3.26 -15.57 -17.62
CA LEU A 30 -2.22 -15.44 -16.58
C LEU A 30 -1.59 -16.80 -16.25
N THR A 31 -2.40 -17.85 -16.10
CA THR A 31 -1.92 -19.22 -15.84
C THR A 31 -1.02 -19.72 -16.97
N ARG A 32 -1.37 -19.43 -18.22
CA ARG A 32 -0.54 -19.79 -19.39
C ARG A 32 0.75 -18.97 -19.44
N ALA A 33 0.69 -17.68 -19.14
CA ALA A 33 1.84 -16.78 -19.20
C ALA A 33 2.87 -17.07 -18.10
N TYR A 34 2.43 -17.30 -16.86
CA TYR A 34 3.32 -17.43 -15.70
C TYR A 34 3.57 -18.88 -15.26
N GLY A 35 2.76 -19.84 -15.73
CA GLY A 35 2.77 -21.19 -15.19
C GLY A 35 4.09 -21.94 -15.39
N GLU A 36 4.81 -21.70 -16.49
CA GLU A 36 6.13 -22.31 -16.69
C GLU A 36 7.17 -21.75 -15.71
N THR A 37 7.24 -20.42 -15.58
CA THR A 37 8.12 -19.74 -14.63
C THR A 37 7.84 -20.16 -13.20
N ALA A 38 6.57 -20.16 -12.76
CA ALA A 38 6.20 -20.57 -11.40
C ALA A 38 6.63 -22.02 -11.08
N ARG A 39 6.48 -22.95 -12.04
CA ARG A 39 6.97 -24.34 -11.87
C ARG A 39 8.49 -24.40 -11.81
N GLN A 40 9.19 -23.53 -12.54
CA GLN A 40 10.65 -23.46 -12.47
C GLN A 40 11.12 -22.89 -11.13
N GLU A 41 10.45 -21.86 -10.61
CA GLU A 41 10.74 -21.28 -9.30
C GLU A 41 10.57 -22.31 -8.18
N VAL A 42 9.51 -23.14 -8.21
CA VAL A 42 9.36 -24.25 -7.26
C VAL A 42 10.54 -25.21 -7.30
N LYS A 43 10.98 -25.62 -8.51
CA LYS A 43 12.14 -26.51 -8.67
C LYS A 43 13.43 -25.87 -8.18
N ASP A 44 13.58 -24.57 -8.40
CA ASP A 44 14.75 -23.82 -7.95
C ASP A 44 14.83 -23.78 -6.41
N VAL A 45 13.69 -23.56 -5.74
CA VAL A 45 13.57 -23.60 -4.28
C VAL A 45 13.83 -25.02 -3.75
N GLU A 46 13.25 -26.05 -4.36
CA GLU A 46 13.52 -27.46 -4.01
C GLU A 46 14.99 -27.83 -4.16
N ALA A 47 15.62 -27.43 -5.27
CA ALA A 47 17.03 -27.69 -5.51
C ALA A 47 17.92 -26.95 -4.51
N PHE A 48 17.57 -25.73 -4.13
CA PHE A 48 18.27 -24.97 -3.10
C PHE A 48 18.14 -25.63 -1.73
N ALA A 49 16.92 -25.99 -1.33
CA ALA A 49 16.64 -26.70 -0.09
C ALA A 49 17.45 -28.00 0.00
N ALA A 50 17.45 -28.79 -1.08
CA ALA A 50 18.18 -30.06 -1.11
C ALA A 50 19.70 -29.88 -0.94
N ARG A 51 20.28 -28.82 -1.52
CA ARG A 51 21.70 -28.46 -1.31
C ARG A 51 21.98 -28.06 0.13
N MET A 52 21.11 -27.25 0.72
CA MET A 52 21.27 -26.75 2.09
C MET A 52 21.15 -27.87 3.13
N GLU A 53 20.20 -28.79 2.94
CA GLU A 53 19.93 -29.91 3.87
C GLU A 53 20.82 -31.13 3.62
N GLY A 54 21.54 -31.18 2.49
CA GLY A 54 22.37 -32.32 2.08
C GLY A 54 21.58 -33.59 1.73
N LYS A 55 20.28 -33.46 1.46
CA LYS A 55 19.38 -34.57 1.10
C LYS A 55 18.24 -34.06 0.20
N PRO A 56 17.59 -34.92 -0.60
CA PRO A 56 16.40 -34.52 -1.35
C PRO A 56 15.30 -33.97 -0.42
N ILE A 57 14.70 -32.85 -0.82
CA ILE A 57 13.55 -32.22 -0.16
C ILE A 57 12.46 -32.00 -1.22
N GLU A 58 11.23 -32.37 -0.88
CA GLU A 58 10.02 -31.98 -1.61
C GLU A 58 9.38 -30.83 -0.83
N ILE A 59 9.28 -29.65 -1.44
CA ILE A 59 8.82 -28.45 -0.73
C ILE A 59 7.33 -28.56 -0.44
N GLN A 60 6.96 -28.36 0.83
CA GLN A 60 5.57 -28.22 1.26
C GLN A 60 5.21 -26.74 1.43
N PRO A 61 3.90 -26.38 1.48
CA PRO A 61 3.49 -24.99 1.59
C PRO A 61 4.06 -24.21 2.79
N TRP A 62 4.33 -24.89 3.91
CA TRP A 62 4.93 -24.28 5.10
C TRP A 62 6.47 -24.13 5.01
N ASP A 63 7.10 -24.81 4.06
CA ASP A 63 8.54 -24.73 3.81
C ASP A 63 8.89 -23.56 2.87
N TRP A 64 7.92 -23.15 2.03
CA TRP A 64 8.12 -22.19 0.94
C TRP A 64 8.84 -20.93 1.40
N SER A 65 8.27 -20.17 2.35
CA SER A 65 8.81 -18.88 2.77
C SER A 65 10.25 -19.00 3.27
N TYR A 66 10.54 -20.04 4.06
CA TYR A 66 11.89 -20.24 4.61
C TYR A 66 12.95 -20.47 3.52
N TYR A 67 12.68 -21.37 2.57
CA TYR A 67 13.65 -21.69 1.52
C TYR A 67 13.66 -20.65 0.40
N SER A 68 12.52 -20.02 0.06
CA SER A 68 12.45 -18.96 -0.95
C SER A 68 13.21 -17.73 -0.51
N ASP A 69 13.09 -17.32 0.76
CA ASP A 69 13.80 -16.15 1.29
C ASP A 69 15.31 -16.40 1.30
N LYS A 70 15.75 -17.58 1.73
CA LYS A 70 17.17 -17.95 1.67
C LYS A 70 17.72 -18.04 0.25
N LEU A 71 16.91 -18.50 -0.71
CA LEU A 71 17.29 -18.51 -2.11
C LEU A 71 17.38 -17.09 -2.67
N LYS A 72 16.48 -16.17 -2.27
CA LYS A 72 16.56 -14.74 -2.61
C LYS A 72 17.87 -14.15 -2.09
N ASP A 73 18.21 -14.40 -0.82
CA ASP A 73 19.47 -13.97 -0.21
C ASP A 73 20.70 -14.49 -0.98
N ASP A 74 20.74 -15.79 -1.29
CA ASP A 74 21.85 -16.44 -2.03
C ASP A 74 22.00 -15.89 -3.46
N ARG A 75 20.87 -15.56 -4.12
CA ARG A 75 20.86 -15.07 -5.51
C ARG A 75 21.19 -13.59 -5.64
N PHE A 76 20.67 -12.77 -4.72
CA PHE A 76 20.69 -11.31 -4.86
C PHE A 76 21.60 -10.61 -3.85
N ASP A 77 22.13 -11.33 -2.87
CA ASP A 77 22.90 -10.76 -1.75
C ASP A 77 22.15 -9.59 -1.07
N LEU A 78 20.82 -9.72 -1.01
CA LEU A 78 19.90 -8.70 -0.53
C LEU A 78 18.76 -9.36 0.25
N ASN A 79 18.54 -8.86 1.47
CA ASN A 79 17.37 -9.19 2.27
C ASN A 79 16.69 -7.94 2.84
N ASP A 80 15.46 -8.09 3.28
CA ASP A 80 14.62 -6.97 3.72
C ASP A 80 15.16 -6.32 5.02
N GLU A 81 15.99 -7.02 5.80
CA GLU A 81 16.67 -6.47 6.97
C GLU A 81 17.79 -5.48 6.59
N MET A 82 18.41 -5.64 5.42
CA MET A 82 19.46 -4.74 4.94
C MET A 82 18.91 -3.36 4.58
N THR A 83 17.69 -3.29 4.06
CA THR A 83 17.04 -2.02 3.67
C THR A 83 16.35 -1.33 4.85
N ARG A 84 15.91 -2.09 5.86
CA ARG A 84 15.15 -1.56 7.02
C ARG A 84 15.80 -0.34 7.70
N PRO A 85 17.13 -0.27 7.92
CA PRO A 85 17.77 0.90 8.52
C PRO A 85 17.59 2.22 7.74
N TYR A 86 17.22 2.16 6.46
CA TYR A 86 17.01 3.32 5.59
C TYR A 86 15.56 3.82 5.59
N PHE A 87 14.64 3.04 6.16
CA PHE A 87 13.20 3.32 6.15
C PHE A 87 12.68 3.69 7.55
N GLU A 88 13.26 4.73 8.12
CA GLU A 88 12.69 5.39 9.30
C GLU A 88 11.31 5.99 8.98
N LEU A 89 10.28 5.67 9.77
CA LEU A 89 8.88 6.06 9.53
C LEU A 89 8.71 7.55 9.23
N GLU A 90 9.38 8.44 9.95
CA GLU A 90 9.26 9.89 9.72
C GLU A 90 9.85 10.34 8.39
N ASN A 91 10.92 9.68 7.91
CA ASN A 91 11.46 9.94 6.57
C ASN A 91 10.59 9.29 5.50
N VAL A 92 10.12 8.06 5.71
CA VAL A 92 9.15 7.41 4.81
C VAL A 92 7.89 8.28 4.64
N LYS A 93 7.35 8.84 5.73
CA LYS A 93 6.20 9.76 5.69
C LYS A 93 6.48 11.00 4.84
N LYS A 94 7.68 11.59 4.95
CA LYS A 94 8.11 12.70 4.07
C LYS A 94 8.22 12.25 2.62
N GLY A 95 8.74 11.05 2.35
CA GLY A 95 8.83 10.48 1.01
C GLY A 95 7.46 10.31 0.38
N VAL A 96 6.55 9.62 1.07
CA VAL A 96 5.18 9.33 0.60
C VAL A 96 4.39 10.62 0.37
N PHE A 97 4.42 11.58 1.30
CA PHE A 97 3.73 12.86 1.13
C PHE A 97 4.41 13.75 0.08
N GLY A 98 5.74 13.72 0.02
CA GLY A 98 6.56 14.41 -0.97
C GLY A 98 6.26 13.94 -2.38
N LEU A 99 6.02 12.64 -2.59
CA LEU A 99 5.62 12.11 -3.89
C LEU A 99 4.33 12.77 -4.40
N ALA A 100 3.32 12.92 -3.54
CA ALA A 100 2.10 13.62 -3.92
C ALA A 100 2.32 15.12 -4.16
N THR A 101 3.27 15.73 -3.45
CA THR A 101 3.68 17.11 -3.72
C THR A 101 4.30 17.22 -5.12
N ASP A 102 5.20 16.32 -5.47
CA ASP A 102 5.89 16.30 -6.77
C ASP A 102 4.93 16.02 -7.94
N LEU A 103 3.98 15.09 -7.75
CA LEU A 103 3.05 14.67 -8.80
C LEU A 103 1.86 15.63 -8.98
N TYR A 104 1.33 16.18 -7.88
CA TYR A 104 0.05 16.88 -7.86
C TYR A 104 0.10 18.28 -7.28
N GLY A 105 1.25 18.72 -6.75
CA GLY A 105 1.42 20.04 -6.13
C GLY A 105 0.71 20.20 -4.79
N ILE A 106 0.16 19.12 -4.21
CA ILE A 106 -0.56 19.19 -2.93
C ILE A 106 0.41 19.19 -1.75
N THR A 107 0.07 19.88 -0.67
CA THR A 107 0.92 19.99 0.53
C THR A 107 0.18 19.57 1.80
N PHE A 108 0.93 19.15 2.82
CA PHE A 108 0.39 18.57 4.05
C PHE A 108 0.84 19.38 5.26
N VAL A 109 -0.09 20.03 5.95
CA VAL A 109 0.17 20.89 7.11
C VAL A 109 -0.35 20.19 8.36
N LYS A 110 0.55 19.76 9.25
CA LYS A 110 0.16 19.12 10.52
C LYS A 110 -0.70 20.09 11.34
N ASN A 111 -1.90 19.66 11.72
CA ASN A 111 -2.85 20.45 12.49
C ASN A 111 -3.17 19.76 13.83
N PRO A 112 -2.44 20.12 14.92
CA PRO A 112 -2.66 19.50 16.23
C PRO A 112 -3.95 19.98 16.92
N SER A 113 -4.64 20.98 16.38
CA SER A 113 -5.92 21.45 16.93
C SER A 113 -7.11 20.59 16.50
N THR A 114 -6.95 19.81 15.42
CA THR A 114 -7.97 18.88 14.95
C THR A 114 -8.15 17.75 15.98
N PRO A 115 -9.37 17.52 16.50
CA PRO A 115 -9.62 16.43 17.44
C PRO A 115 -9.32 15.07 16.82
N VAL A 116 -8.59 14.24 17.57
CA VAL A 116 -8.24 12.86 17.17
C VAL A 116 -8.81 11.85 18.17
N TYR A 117 -9.05 10.63 17.68
CA TYR A 117 -9.62 9.54 18.49
C TYR A 117 -8.59 8.80 19.34
N HIS A 118 -7.30 9.02 19.10
CA HIS A 118 -6.20 8.42 19.87
C HIS A 118 -4.97 9.36 19.87
N PRO A 119 -4.18 9.43 20.95
CA PRO A 119 -3.04 10.37 21.02
C PRO A 119 -1.92 10.14 20.00
N GLU A 120 -1.79 8.92 19.48
CA GLU A 120 -0.82 8.57 18.43
C GLU A 120 -1.33 8.86 17.00
N VAL A 121 -2.55 9.36 16.85
CA VAL A 121 -3.09 9.75 15.54
C VAL A 121 -2.67 11.18 15.26
N GLU A 122 -2.09 11.41 14.09
CA GLU A 122 -1.79 12.75 13.59
C GLU A 122 -2.86 13.19 12.59
N ALA A 123 -3.17 14.48 12.58
CA ALA A 123 -4.08 15.10 11.62
C ALA A 123 -3.33 16.15 10.79
N PHE A 124 -3.62 16.20 9.50
CA PHE A 124 -3.03 17.13 8.54
C PHE A 124 -4.15 17.80 7.74
N ASP A 125 -4.04 19.13 7.59
CA ASP A 125 -4.77 19.85 6.56
C ASP A 125 -4.01 19.68 5.24
N VAL A 126 -4.71 19.19 4.22
CA VAL A 126 -4.15 19.02 2.89
C VAL A 126 -4.55 20.22 2.05
N MET A 127 -3.58 20.89 1.44
CA MET A 127 -3.81 22.05 0.58
C MET A 127 -3.49 21.69 -0.88
N ASP A 128 -4.23 22.25 -1.81
CA ASP A 128 -3.94 22.13 -3.24
C ASP A 128 -2.74 23.01 -3.67
N ALA A 129 -2.40 22.97 -4.96
CA ALA A 129 -1.29 23.75 -5.51
C ALA A 129 -1.46 25.28 -5.41
N ASN A 130 -2.69 25.77 -5.19
CA ASN A 130 -2.99 27.19 -5.00
C ASN A 130 -3.01 27.57 -3.50
N GLY A 131 -2.88 26.60 -2.60
CA GLY A 131 -3.00 26.79 -1.16
C GLY A 131 -4.43 26.69 -0.64
N ASP A 132 -5.38 26.25 -1.46
CA ASP A 132 -6.77 26.06 -1.04
C ASP A 132 -6.95 24.73 -0.30
N PHE A 133 -7.84 24.71 0.70
CA PHE A 133 -8.11 23.51 1.49
C PHE A 133 -8.72 22.39 0.64
N LEU A 134 -8.11 21.21 0.70
CA LEU A 134 -8.43 20.07 -0.15
C LEU A 134 -9.00 18.87 0.62
N ALA A 135 -8.49 18.58 1.83
CA ALA A 135 -8.97 17.48 2.68
C ALA A 135 -8.39 17.58 4.12
N VAL A 136 -8.95 16.80 5.05
CA VAL A 136 -8.23 16.41 6.27
C VAL A 136 -7.70 14.99 6.09
N LEU A 137 -6.41 14.77 6.37
CA LEU A 137 -5.78 13.45 6.41
C LEU A 137 -5.42 13.08 7.86
N PHE A 138 -5.85 11.89 8.29
CA PHE A 138 -5.46 11.29 9.56
C PHE A 138 -4.52 10.11 9.33
N THR A 139 -3.42 10.05 10.07
CA THR A 139 -2.49 8.90 10.02
C THR A 139 -2.45 8.19 11.36
N ASP A 140 -2.71 6.88 11.35
CA ASP A 140 -2.71 6.02 12.54
C ASP A 140 -1.81 4.79 12.31
N PHE A 141 -0.52 4.91 12.63
CA PHE A 141 0.47 3.93 12.18
C PHE A 141 0.76 2.79 13.13
N HIS A 142 0.52 2.93 14.44
CA HIS A 142 1.03 1.96 15.41
C HIS A 142 -0.03 0.97 15.91
N PRO A 143 0.33 -0.31 16.17
CA PRO A 143 -0.59 -1.35 16.63
C PRO A 143 -1.00 -1.10 18.07
N ARG A 144 -2.24 -1.37 18.49
CA ARG A 144 -2.61 -1.26 19.92
C ARG A 144 -3.77 -2.17 20.24
N GLU A 145 -3.97 -2.45 21.52
CA GLU A 145 -5.14 -3.22 21.98
C GLU A 145 -6.43 -2.58 21.45
N GLY A 146 -7.32 -3.42 20.91
CA GLY A 146 -8.58 -2.99 20.30
C GLY A 146 -8.47 -2.41 18.88
N LYS A 147 -7.27 -2.13 18.36
CA LYS A 147 -7.06 -1.75 16.95
C LYS A 147 -6.92 -3.00 16.09
N ARG A 148 -7.64 -3.04 14.97
CA ARG A 148 -7.54 -4.13 13.97
C ARG A 148 -6.14 -4.16 13.34
N SER A 149 -5.59 -5.35 13.15
CA SER A 149 -4.33 -5.57 12.41
C SER A 149 -4.50 -5.40 10.89
N GLY A 150 -3.40 -5.14 10.19
CA GLY A 150 -3.36 -4.91 8.74
C GLY A 150 -3.16 -3.43 8.38
N ALA A 151 -3.37 -3.10 7.11
CA ALA A 151 -3.38 -1.74 6.61
C ALA A 151 -4.68 -1.49 5.84
N TRP A 152 -5.20 -0.26 5.91
CA TRP A 152 -6.33 0.17 5.11
C TRP A 152 -6.46 1.70 5.11
N MET A 153 -7.11 2.22 4.06
CA MET A 153 -7.66 3.55 3.99
C MET A 153 -9.17 3.55 4.31
N SER A 154 -9.66 4.63 4.93
CA SER A 154 -11.08 4.87 5.16
C SER A 154 -11.43 6.35 5.04
N SER A 155 -12.72 6.65 4.82
CA SER A 155 -13.25 8.00 4.89
C SER A 155 -14.15 8.16 6.11
N PHE A 156 -13.86 9.13 6.98
CA PHE A 156 -14.82 9.57 8.02
C PHE A 156 -15.95 10.39 7.41
N LYS A 157 -15.64 11.14 6.35
CA LYS A 157 -16.59 11.95 5.57
C LYS A 157 -16.13 11.95 4.12
N SER A 158 -17.01 11.59 3.20
CA SER A 158 -16.71 11.59 1.76
C SER A 158 -16.86 13.00 1.17
N GLN A 159 -16.34 13.18 -0.04
CA GLN A 159 -16.48 14.43 -0.79
C GLN A 159 -17.85 14.48 -1.48
N PHE A 160 -18.49 15.66 -1.52
CA PHE A 160 -19.69 15.91 -2.32
C PHE A 160 -19.90 17.41 -2.58
N VAL A 161 -20.71 17.75 -3.58
CA VAL A 161 -21.13 19.14 -3.82
C VAL A 161 -22.62 19.28 -3.55
N LYS A 162 -22.99 20.19 -2.64
CA LYS A 162 -24.38 20.50 -2.32
C LYS A 162 -24.60 22.01 -2.30
N ASN A 163 -25.62 22.48 -3.01
CA ASN A 163 -25.96 23.89 -3.13
C ASN A 163 -24.76 24.77 -3.57
N GLY A 164 -23.92 24.25 -4.48
CA GLY A 164 -22.72 24.93 -4.96
C GLY A 164 -21.52 24.91 -3.99
N VAL A 165 -21.65 24.31 -2.81
CA VAL A 165 -20.56 24.18 -1.83
C VAL A 165 -19.91 22.80 -1.96
N ASP A 166 -18.59 22.79 -2.18
CA ASP A 166 -17.78 21.57 -2.20
C ASP A 166 -17.38 21.17 -0.76
N SER A 167 -18.00 20.11 -0.24
CA SER A 167 -17.65 19.54 1.05
C SER A 167 -16.46 18.60 0.87
N ARG A 168 -15.28 19.06 1.30
CA ARG A 168 -14.02 18.32 1.16
C ARG A 168 -13.91 17.14 2.14
N PRO A 169 -13.26 16.02 1.76
CA PRO A 169 -13.31 14.75 2.50
C PRO A 169 -12.39 14.73 3.73
N HIS A 170 -12.70 13.83 4.67
CA HIS A 170 -11.85 13.51 5.83
C HIS A 170 -11.42 12.05 5.69
N ILE A 171 -10.14 11.83 5.42
CA ILE A 171 -9.56 10.53 5.08
C ILE A 171 -8.64 10.06 6.20
N THR A 172 -8.62 8.76 6.47
CA THR A 172 -7.68 8.14 7.40
C THR A 172 -6.92 7.00 6.74
N ILE A 173 -5.63 6.94 7.01
CA ILE A 173 -4.78 5.79 6.72
C ILE A 173 -4.45 5.12 8.04
N VAL A 174 -4.71 3.82 8.12
CA VAL A 174 -4.46 3.02 9.31
C VAL A 174 -3.49 1.91 8.97
N MET A 175 -2.43 1.78 9.78
CA MET A 175 -1.38 0.76 9.65
C MET A 175 -1.01 0.20 11.01
N ASN A 176 -0.07 -0.75 11.04
CA ASN A 176 0.35 -1.43 12.27
C ASN A 176 1.88 -1.57 12.35
N PHE A 177 2.62 -0.53 11.95
CA PHE A 177 4.08 -0.48 12.02
C PHE A 177 4.58 -0.54 13.45
N THR A 178 5.65 -1.33 13.63
CA THR A 178 6.31 -1.51 14.93
C THR A 178 6.70 -0.16 15.53
N ARG A 179 6.45 0.01 16.83
CA ARG A 179 6.78 1.26 17.54
C ARG A 179 8.28 1.50 17.61
N PRO A 180 8.70 2.77 17.73
CA PRO A 180 10.05 3.05 18.19
C PRO A 180 10.28 2.43 19.57
N THR A 181 11.51 2.05 19.84
CA THR A 181 12.00 1.73 21.19
C THR A 181 12.78 2.92 21.75
N GLU A 182 13.27 2.82 22.98
CA GLU A 182 14.13 3.84 23.58
C GLU A 182 15.41 4.12 22.76
N THR A 183 15.86 3.14 21.97
CA THR A 183 17.16 3.19 21.26
C THR A 183 17.05 3.12 19.74
N LYS A 184 15.86 2.85 19.19
CA LYS A 184 15.63 2.72 17.75
C LYS A 184 14.34 3.42 17.35
N PRO A 185 14.32 4.20 16.26
CA PRO A 185 13.08 4.73 15.71
C PRO A 185 12.21 3.59 15.15
N ALA A 186 10.97 3.92 14.73
CA ALA A 186 10.17 2.99 13.95
C ALA A 186 10.83 2.82 12.57
N LEU A 187 11.32 1.61 12.29
CA LEU A 187 11.95 1.24 11.03
C LEU A 187 11.04 0.27 10.29
N LEU A 188 10.81 0.53 9.01
CA LEU A 188 9.89 -0.22 8.17
C LEU A 188 10.65 -1.21 7.29
N THR A 189 10.05 -2.35 6.98
CA THR A 189 10.49 -3.18 5.85
C THR A 189 10.16 -2.50 4.52
N PHE A 190 10.77 -2.98 3.44
CA PHE A 190 10.41 -2.56 2.08
C PHE A 190 8.90 -2.73 1.83
N ASP A 191 8.36 -3.91 2.15
CA ASP A 191 6.93 -4.21 2.01
C ASP A 191 6.02 -3.31 2.86
N GLU A 192 6.46 -2.87 4.04
CA GLU A 192 5.72 -1.92 4.87
C GLU A 192 5.69 -0.52 4.23
N VAL A 193 6.77 -0.10 3.55
CA VAL A 193 6.80 1.14 2.77
C VAL A 193 5.91 1.03 1.53
N GLU A 194 5.94 -0.10 0.83
CA GLU A 194 5.07 -0.38 -0.32
C GLU A 194 3.60 -0.34 0.10
N THR A 195 3.26 -0.99 1.21
CA THR A 195 1.93 -0.93 1.82
C THR A 195 1.54 0.51 2.17
N PHE A 196 2.47 1.35 2.61
CA PHE A 196 2.18 2.76 2.84
C PHE A 196 1.83 3.49 1.55
N LEU A 197 2.62 3.31 0.49
CA LEU A 197 2.31 3.86 -0.83
C LEU A 197 0.94 3.39 -1.35
N HIS A 198 0.62 2.10 -1.18
CA HIS A 198 -0.67 1.53 -1.56
C HIS A 198 -1.83 2.26 -0.89
N GLU A 199 -1.86 2.29 0.45
CA GLU A 199 -2.96 2.93 1.18
C GLU A 199 -3.01 4.44 0.97
N PHE A 200 -1.85 5.06 0.75
CA PHE A 200 -1.79 6.47 0.40
C PHE A 200 -2.33 6.73 -1.01
N GLY A 201 -2.20 5.80 -1.96
CA GLY A 201 -2.87 5.88 -3.26
C GLY A 201 -4.39 5.86 -3.15
N HIS A 202 -4.95 5.02 -2.26
CA HIS A 202 -6.39 5.11 -1.91
C HIS A 202 -6.74 6.46 -1.27
N ALA A 203 -5.87 6.97 -0.40
CA ALA A 203 -6.08 8.26 0.22
C ALA A 203 -6.10 9.40 -0.80
N LEU A 204 -5.17 9.40 -1.77
CA LEU A 204 -5.15 10.36 -2.88
C LEU A 204 -6.41 10.25 -3.73
N HIS A 205 -6.85 9.03 -4.06
CA HIS A 205 -8.09 8.79 -4.79
C HIS A 205 -9.31 9.40 -4.07
N GLY A 206 -9.36 9.29 -2.74
CA GLY A 206 -10.36 9.94 -1.90
C GLY A 206 -10.24 11.46 -1.84
N MET A 207 -9.05 11.97 -1.54
CA MET A 207 -8.78 13.39 -1.31
C MET A 207 -8.91 14.24 -2.56
N LEU A 208 -8.55 13.71 -3.73
CA LEU A 208 -8.58 14.43 -5.01
C LEU A 208 -9.95 14.35 -5.71
N ALA A 209 -10.89 13.57 -5.18
CA ALA A 209 -12.21 13.46 -5.77
C ALA A 209 -12.95 14.80 -5.82
N LYS A 210 -13.75 14.98 -6.88
CA LYS A 210 -14.58 16.16 -7.12
C LYS A 210 -15.85 15.76 -7.86
N SER A 211 -16.77 15.16 -7.13
CA SER A 211 -18.06 14.67 -7.61
C SER A 211 -19.21 15.46 -6.97
N THR A 212 -20.36 15.51 -7.66
CA THR A 212 -21.58 16.10 -7.10
C THR A 212 -22.20 15.22 -6.02
N TYR A 213 -22.32 13.92 -6.30
CA TYR A 213 -22.98 12.96 -5.41
C TYR A 213 -21.96 12.19 -4.57
N GLU A 214 -22.18 12.16 -3.26
CA GLU A 214 -21.33 11.43 -2.31
C GLU A 214 -21.17 9.96 -2.68
N THR A 215 -22.24 9.32 -3.17
CA THR A 215 -22.28 7.91 -3.58
C THR A 215 -21.45 7.60 -4.82
N LEU A 216 -20.93 8.62 -5.51
CA LEU A 216 -20.08 8.52 -6.70
C LEU A 216 -18.73 9.24 -6.49
N SER A 217 -18.37 9.52 -5.23
CA SER A 217 -17.15 10.24 -4.88
C SER A 217 -16.12 9.35 -4.18
N GLY A 218 -14.88 9.83 -4.19
CA GLY A 218 -13.72 9.13 -3.62
C GLY A 218 -13.56 7.75 -4.24
N THR A 219 -13.33 6.76 -3.37
CA THR A 219 -13.13 5.35 -3.76
C THR A 219 -14.44 4.60 -4.06
N SER A 220 -15.57 5.31 -4.25
CA SER A 220 -16.87 4.72 -4.63
C SER A 220 -16.94 4.34 -6.11
N VAL A 221 -16.01 3.48 -6.52
CA VAL A 221 -15.84 2.97 -7.89
C VAL A 221 -16.08 1.46 -7.94
N TYR A 222 -15.90 0.83 -9.10
CA TYR A 222 -15.98 -0.62 -9.18
C TYR A 222 -14.89 -1.29 -8.33
N ARG A 223 -15.26 -2.35 -7.60
CA ARG A 223 -14.37 -3.04 -6.65
C ARG A 223 -13.13 -3.63 -7.31
N ASP A 224 -13.22 -4.02 -8.57
CA ASP A 224 -12.11 -4.52 -9.40
C ASP A 224 -11.37 -3.41 -10.16
N PHE A 225 -11.65 -2.14 -9.83
CA PHE A 225 -10.92 -0.96 -10.28
C PHE A 225 -10.29 -0.18 -9.11
N VAL A 226 -10.88 -0.26 -7.91
CA VAL A 226 -10.49 0.57 -6.77
C VAL A 226 -9.00 0.42 -6.40
N GLU A 227 -8.40 -0.74 -6.65
CA GLU A 227 -6.98 -1.02 -6.41
C GLU A 227 -6.04 -0.44 -7.46
N LEU A 228 -6.53 0.01 -8.63
CA LEU A 228 -5.66 0.52 -9.68
C LEU A 228 -4.88 1.77 -9.22
N PRO A 229 -5.51 2.80 -8.61
CA PRO A 229 -4.77 3.96 -8.13
C PRO A 229 -3.77 3.65 -7.01
N SER A 230 -4.06 2.69 -6.12
CA SER A 230 -3.12 2.28 -5.07
C SER A 230 -1.93 1.53 -5.65
N GLN A 231 -2.16 0.56 -6.54
CA GLN A 231 -1.11 -0.20 -7.22
C GLN A 231 -0.21 0.66 -8.12
N ILE A 232 -0.74 1.72 -8.73
CA ILE A 232 0.09 2.67 -9.49
C ILE A 232 1.12 3.33 -8.57
N MET A 233 0.74 3.69 -7.33
CA MET A 233 1.64 4.37 -6.39
C MET A 233 2.77 3.48 -5.87
N GLU A 234 2.57 2.16 -5.81
CA GLU A 234 3.60 1.18 -5.39
C GLU A 234 4.84 1.22 -6.29
N ASN A 235 4.67 1.42 -7.60
CA ASN A 235 5.76 1.40 -8.58
C ASN A 235 6.87 2.41 -8.30
N TRP A 236 6.59 3.49 -7.56
CA TRP A 236 7.62 4.48 -7.23
C TRP A 236 8.69 3.95 -6.29
N LEU A 237 8.39 2.91 -5.49
CA LEU A 237 9.32 2.44 -4.46
C LEU A 237 10.59 1.81 -5.03
N VAL A 238 10.61 1.42 -6.30
CA VAL A 238 11.79 0.89 -6.98
C VAL A 238 12.56 1.96 -7.77
N GLU A 239 12.05 3.19 -7.83
CA GLU A 239 12.68 4.28 -8.57
C GLU A 239 13.76 4.95 -7.71
N LYS A 240 15.00 4.90 -8.19
CA LYS A 240 16.17 5.40 -7.46
C LYS A 240 16.01 6.88 -7.09
N GLU A 241 15.58 7.70 -8.03
CA GLU A 241 15.39 9.14 -7.85
C GLU A 241 14.35 9.47 -6.78
N TYR A 242 13.38 8.57 -6.57
CA TYR A 242 12.40 8.69 -5.50
C TYR A 242 12.98 8.28 -4.15
N LEU A 243 13.62 7.10 -4.07
CA LEU A 243 14.27 6.61 -2.86
C LEU A 243 15.33 7.58 -2.32
N ASP A 244 16.14 8.18 -3.21
CA ASP A 244 17.19 9.15 -2.89
C ASP A 244 16.70 10.39 -2.11
N LYS A 245 15.38 10.64 -2.08
CA LYS A 245 14.76 11.78 -1.37
C LYS A 245 14.49 11.51 0.10
N PHE A 246 14.39 10.25 0.52
CA PHE A 246 13.98 9.92 1.90
C PHE A 246 14.63 8.66 2.50
N ALA A 247 15.18 7.75 1.69
CA ALA A 247 15.81 6.53 2.16
C ALA A 247 17.23 6.80 2.68
N PHE A 248 17.31 7.29 3.92
CA PHE A 248 18.55 7.61 4.61
C PHE A 248 18.72 6.71 5.84
N HIS A 249 19.94 6.20 6.04
CA HIS A 249 20.27 5.36 7.17
C HIS A 249 20.03 6.10 8.49
N TYR A 250 19.21 5.53 9.38
CA TYR A 250 18.72 6.24 10.57
C TYR A 250 19.83 6.69 11.54
N GLN A 251 21.00 6.04 11.53
CA GLN A 251 22.13 6.41 12.40
C GLN A 251 23.16 7.31 11.72
N THR A 252 23.42 7.11 10.42
CA THR A 252 24.54 7.77 9.72
C THR A 252 24.07 8.91 8.83
N GLY A 253 22.78 8.93 8.46
CA GLY A 253 22.22 9.87 7.50
C GLY A 253 22.65 9.61 6.05
N GLU A 254 23.42 8.54 5.80
CA GLU A 254 23.87 8.19 4.46
C GLU A 254 22.71 7.68 3.61
N LYS A 255 22.74 8.00 2.31
CA LYS A 255 21.77 7.46 1.35
C LYS A 255 21.86 5.95 1.27
N MET A 256 20.74 5.32 0.92
CA MET A 256 20.74 3.92 0.52
C MET A 256 21.75 3.69 -0.62
N PRO A 257 22.64 2.68 -0.51
CA PRO A 257 23.56 2.33 -1.59
C PRO A 257 22.82 2.02 -2.89
N ALA A 258 23.49 2.30 -4.01
CA ALA A 258 23.01 2.01 -5.37
C ALA A 258 23.22 0.53 -5.74
#